data_AF-A0A839JV93-F1
#
_entry.id   AF-A0A839JV93-F1
#
_cell.length_a   1.000
_cell.length_b   1.000
_cell.length_c   1.000
_cell.angle_alpha   90.00
_cell.angle_beta   90.00
_cell.angle_gamma   90.00
#
_symmetry.space_group_name_H-M   'P 1'
#
loop_
_entity.id
_entity.type
_entity.pdbx_description
1 polymer ?
#
loop_
_entity_poly.entity_id
_entity_poly.type
_entity_poly.pdbx_seq_one_letter_code
_entity_poly.pdbx_strand_id
1 'polypeptide(L)'
;MAPRYITIENVVGSGKSRVKQNLKFKTGNFVWRIKFTTALNPATVNNRNLYVTTMNQTPLLTNIRYDSVNKYIEVEPLEPYEKNESYLLHVTTNVKSKYGQKLPNEITLQFKV
;
A
#
# COMPACT_ATOMS: atom_id res chain seq x y z
N MET A 1 7.12 -14.83 21.96
CA MET A 1 7.25 -13.68 21.03
C MET A 1 5.89 -13.38 20.45
N ALA A 2 5.30 -12.23 20.77
CA ALA A 2 4.01 -11.82 20.21
C ALA A 2 4.16 -11.56 18.70
N PRO A 3 3.25 -12.05 17.84
CA PRO A 3 3.33 -11.77 16.42
C PRO A 3 3.03 -10.28 16.18
N ARG A 4 3.86 -9.62 15.36
CA ARG A 4 3.64 -8.22 14.96
C ARG A 4 2.52 -8.19 13.91
N TYR A 5 1.29 -8.03 14.38
CA TYR A 5 0.11 -7.96 13.52
C TYR A 5 -0.17 -6.52 13.15
N ILE A 6 -0.22 -6.24 11.85
CA ILE A 6 -0.79 -5.00 11.36
C ILE A 6 -2.31 -5.05 11.48
N THR A 7 -2.88 -3.94 11.95
CA THR A 7 -4.32 -3.74 11.98
C THR A 7 -4.70 -2.71 10.92
N ILE A 8 -5.55 -3.09 9.96
CA ILE A 8 -6.16 -2.12 9.04
C ILE A 8 -7.26 -1.41 9.81
N GLU A 9 -7.11 -0.10 10.03
CA GLU A 9 -8.07 0.69 10.81
C GLU A 9 -9.18 1.23 9.91
N ASN A 10 -8.85 1.63 8.67
CA ASN A 10 -9.83 2.21 7.76
C ASN A 10 -9.39 2.10 6.29
N VAL A 11 -10.36 2.04 5.37
CA VAL A 11 -10.14 2.18 3.93
C VAL A 11 -11.11 3.21 3.40
N VAL A 12 -10.61 4.31 2.86
CA VAL A 12 -11.40 5.39 2.27
C VAL A 12 -11.23 5.33 0.74
N GLY A 13 -12.35 5.44 0.01
CA GLY A 13 -12.41 5.34 -1.45
C GLY A 13 -13.28 4.19 -1.97
N SER A 14 -13.53 4.17 -3.28
CA SER A 14 -14.34 3.15 -3.97
C SER A 14 -13.56 1.83 -4.07
N GLY A 15 -13.47 1.08 -2.97
CA GLY A 15 -12.63 -0.12 -2.92
C GLY A 15 -12.61 -0.92 -1.62
N LYS A 16 -13.45 -0.62 -0.62
CA LYS A 16 -13.49 -1.33 0.69
C LYS A 16 -13.53 -2.87 0.56
N SER A 17 -14.06 -3.41 -0.54
CA SER A 17 -14.16 -4.86 -0.82
C SER A 17 -12.95 -5.47 -1.57
N ARG A 18 -11.99 -4.67 -2.06
CA ARG A 18 -10.89 -5.14 -2.94
C ARG A 18 -9.57 -5.45 -2.21
N VAL A 19 -9.44 -5.05 -0.95
CA VAL A 19 -8.23 -5.31 -0.14
C VAL A 19 -8.40 -6.64 0.59
N LYS A 20 -7.76 -7.71 0.13
CA LYS A 20 -7.76 -9.02 0.82
C LYS A 20 -6.63 -9.09 1.84
N GLN A 21 -6.98 -9.10 3.12
CA GLN A 21 -6.09 -9.22 4.28
C GLN A 21 -5.53 -10.64 4.39
N ASN A 22 -4.31 -10.88 3.93
CA ASN A 22 -3.57 -12.07 4.34
C ASN A 22 -2.11 -11.65 4.54
N LEU A 23 -1.84 -11.02 5.69
CA LEU A 23 -0.53 -10.47 6.03
C LEU A 23 0.06 -11.31 7.18
N LYS A 24 0.90 -12.28 6.83
CA LYS A 24 1.82 -12.95 7.75
C LYS A 24 3.23 -12.64 7.28
N PHE A 25 3.97 -11.78 7.98
CA PHE A 25 5.39 -11.58 7.69
C PHE A 25 6.23 -11.67 8.96
N LYS A 26 7.23 -12.55 8.91
CA LYS A 26 8.31 -12.74 9.89
C LYS A 26 9.57 -12.05 9.35
N THR A 27 9.70 -10.74 9.51
CA THR A 27 11.00 -10.03 9.42
C THR A 27 10.85 -8.66 10.05
N GLY A 28 11.92 -8.14 10.64
CA GLY A 28 11.93 -6.84 11.33
C GLY A 28 11.51 -5.65 10.47
N ASN A 29 11.59 -5.79 9.13
CA ASN A 29 11.08 -4.83 8.15
C ASN A 29 9.75 -5.37 7.60
N PHE A 30 8.67 -4.63 7.86
CA PHE A 30 7.35 -4.98 7.36
C PHE A 30 7.17 -4.49 5.92
N VAL A 31 6.82 -5.39 5.01
CA VAL A 31 6.54 -5.08 3.60
C VAL A 31 5.04 -5.14 3.36
N TRP A 32 4.47 -4.04 2.88
CA TRP A 32 3.06 -3.93 2.51
C TRP A 32 2.82 -4.54 1.14
N ARG A 33 2.03 -5.61 1.07
CA ARG A 33 1.62 -6.20 -0.21
C ARG A 33 0.17 -5.89 -0.51
N ILE A 34 -0.08 -5.25 -1.66
CA ILE A 34 -1.45 -4.92 -2.10
C ILE A 34 -1.70 -5.57 -3.45
N LYS A 35 -2.71 -6.43 -3.48
CA LYS A 35 -3.12 -7.17 -4.66
C LYS A 35 -4.25 -6.46 -5.38
N PHE A 36 -4.08 -6.26 -6.68
CA PHE A 36 -5.08 -5.69 -7.57
C PHE A 36 -5.80 -6.79 -8.34
N THR A 37 -7.08 -6.57 -8.66
CA THR A 37 -7.87 -7.50 -9.47
C THR A 37 -7.39 -7.52 -10.92
N THR A 38 -6.94 -6.37 -11.41
CA THR A 38 -6.43 -6.15 -12.77
C THR A 38 -4.96 -5.78 -12.71
N ALA A 39 -4.17 -6.24 -13.67
CA ALA A 39 -2.78 -5.82 -13.78
C ALA A 39 -2.69 -4.31 -13.99
N LEU A 40 -1.78 -3.66 -13.25
CA LEU A 40 -1.40 -2.27 -13.40
C LEU A 40 -0.34 -2.08 -14.50
N ASN A 41 -0.24 -0.85 -15.00
CA ASN A 41 0.86 -0.40 -15.85
C ASN A 41 2.08 -0.09 -14.97
N PRO A 42 3.19 -0.85 -15.09
CA PRO A 42 4.39 -0.66 -14.26
C PRO A 42 4.94 0.76 -14.27
N ALA A 43 4.89 1.47 -15.42
CA ALA A 43 5.40 2.84 -15.53
C ALA A 43 4.64 3.84 -14.65
N THR A 44 3.41 3.51 -14.24
CA THR A 44 2.59 4.35 -13.35
C THR A 44 2.68 3.95 -11.88
N VAL A 45 3.36 2.84 -11.56
CA VAL A 45 3.55 2.36 -10.20
C VAL A 45 4.89 2.88 -9.68
N ASN A 46 4.84 4.01 -9.00
CA ASN A 46 6.02 4.71 -8.47
C ASN A 46 5.65 5.56 -7.25
N ASN A 47 6.66 6.10 -6.56
CA ASN A 47 6.53 6.87 -5.32
C ASN A 47 5.74 8.18 -5.45
N ARG A 48 5.46 8.66 -6.67
CA ARG A 48 4.62 9.84 -6.87
C ARG A 48 3.13 9.46 -6.86
N ASN A 49 2.80 8.28 -7.36
CA ASN A 49 1.41 7.84 -7.49
C ASN A 49 0.98 6.92 -6.35
N LEU A 50 1.94 6.33 -5.64
CA LEU A 50 1.75 5.51 -4.45
C LEU A 50 2.76 5.95 -3.39
N TYR A 51 2.30 6.29 -2.20
CA TYR A 51 3.20 6.73 -1.12
C TYR A 51 2.57 6.53 0.25
N VAL A 52 3.40 6.43 1.28
CA VAL A 52 2.97 6.28 2.67
C VAL A 52 3.23 7.59 3.40
N THR A 53 2.30 8.01 4.26
CA THR A 53 2.48 9.12 5.18
C THR A 53 2.16 8.71 6.62
N THR A 54 2.64 9.47 7.59
CA THR A 54 2.09 9.44 8.95
C THR A 54 0.66 10.01 8.97
N MET A 55 -0.04 9.90 10.11
CA MET A 55 -1.32 10.57 10.32
C MET A 55 -1.24 12.10 10.20
N ASN A 56 -0.05 12.68 10.45
CA ASN A 56 0.22 14.10 10.28
C ASN A 56 0.58 14.49 8.84
N GLN A 57 0.39 13.57 7.88
CA GLN A 57 0.67 13.75 6.45
C GLN A 57 2.16 13.93 6.10
N THR A 58 3.08 13.59 7.00
CA THR A 58 4.51 13.57 6.70
C THR A 58 4.83 12.35 5.83
N PRO A 59 5.44 12.51 4.64
CA PRO A 59 5.76 11.39 3.76
C PRO A 59 6.90 10.53 4.32
N LEU A 60 6.74 9.21 4.19
CA LEU A 60 7.79 8.24 4.50
C LEU A 60 8.54 7.86 3.22
N LEU A 61 9.86 7.74 3.34
CA LEU A 61 10.67 7.16 2.28
C LEU A 61 10.38 5.66 2.19
N THR A 62 9.97 5.23 1.01
CA THR A 62 9.57 3.84 0.73
C THR A 62 10.18 3.38 -0.58
N ASN A 63 10.48 2.09 -0.66
CA ASN A 63 10.78 1.39 -1.90
C ASN A 63 9.50 0.72 -2.40
N ILE A 64 9.12 1.00 -3.64
CA ILE A 64 7.91 0.44 -4.25
C ILE A 64 8.30 -0.48 -5.39
N ARG A 65 7.84 -1.73 -5.30
CA ARG A 65 8.04 -2.75 -6.33
C ARG A 65 6.69 -3.22 -6.84
N TYR A 66 6.64 -3.60 -8.11
CA TYR A 66 5.44 -4.13 -8.73
C TYR A 66 5.72 -5.47 -9.41
N ASP A 67 4.95 -6.48 -9.02
CA ASP A 67 4.92 -7.77 -9.67
C ASP A 67 3.71 -7.82 -10.62
N SER A 68 3.97 -7.64 -11.92
CA SER A 68 2.92 -7.65 -12.93
C SER A 68 2.29 -9.02 -13.17
N VAL A 69 2.99 -10.10 -12.85
CA VAL A 69 2.52 -11.48 -13.04
C VAL A 69 1.48 -11.79 -11.96
N ASN A 70 1.84 -11.51 -10.71
CA ASN A 70 0.99 -11.79 -9.56
C ASN A 70 0.04 -10.63 -9.21
N LYS A 71 0.19 -9.48 -9.88
CA LYS A 71 -0.66 -8.28 -9.78
C LYS A 71 -0.66 -7.69 -8.37
N TYR A 72 0.50 -7.66 -7.72
CA TYR A 72 0.64 -6.99 -6.43
C TYR A 72 1.79 -5.98 -6.44
N ILE A 73 1.61 -4.93 -5.64
CA ILE A 73 2.69 -4.02 -5.27
C ILE A 73 3.25 -4.44 -3.92
N GLU A 74 4.53 -4.17 -3.72
CA GLU A 74 5.22 -4.24 -2.44
C GLU A 74 5.70 -2.85 -2.08
N VAL A 75 5.37 -2.41 -0.87
CA VAL A 75 5.80 -1.13 -0.31
C VAL A 75 6.62 -1.43 0.93
N GLU A 76 7.92 -1.23 0.83
CA GLU A 76 8.89 -1.43 1.89
C GLU A 76 9.35 -0.06 2.39
N PRO A 77 9.23 0.26 3.68
CA PRO A 77 9.74 1.53 4.16
C PRO A 77 11.28 1.46 4.27
N LEU A 78 11.97 2.56 3.97
CA LEU A 78 13.43 2.63 4.14
C LEU A 78 13.82 2.69 5.62
N GLU A 79 12.91 3.19 6.45
CA GLU A 79 13.03 3.23 7.91
C GLU A 79 11.94 2.34 8.53
N PRO A 80 12.23 1.58 9.58
CA PRO A 80 11.21 0.75 10.23
C PRO A 80 10.02 1.58 10.70
N TYR A 81 8.81 1.05 10.55
CA TYR A 81 7.63 1.66 11.16
C TYR A 81 7.75 1.66 12.68
N GLU A 82 7.38 2.78 13.30
CA GLU A 82 7.21 2.88 14.74
C GLU A 82 6.04 1.99 15.20
N LYS A 83 6.23 1.36 16.36
CA LYS A 83 5.19 0.49 16.94
C LYS A 83 4.06 1.32 17.52
N ASN A 84 2.84 0.80 17.42
CA ASN A 84 1.60 1.45 17.85
C ASN A 84 1.29 2.77 17.14
N GLU A 85 1.96 3.06 16.02
CA GLU A 85 1.70 4.22 15.19
C GLU A 85 0.81 3.86 13.99
N SER A 86 -0.01 4.82 13.59
CA SER A 86 -0.88 4.72 12.43
C SER A 86 -0.31 5.47 11.24
N TYR A 87 -0.51 4.91 10.06
CA TYR A 87 -0.01 5.42 8.79
C TYR A 87 -1.10 5.36 7.74
N LEU A 88 -0.90 6.14 6.69
CA LEU A 88 -1.79 6.24 5.54
C LEU A 88 -1.03 5.85 4.30
N LEU A 89 -1.46 4.79 3.61
CA LEU A 89 -1.03 4.53 2.25
C LEU A 89 -2.00 5.20 1.28
N HIS A 90 -1.45 5.98 0.36
CA HIS A 90 -2.18 6.67 -0.69
C HIS A 90 -1.93 5.98 -2.03
N VAL A 91 -3.01 5.74 -2.77
CA VAL A 91 -2.98 5.27 -4.16
C VAL A 91 -3.80 6.23 -4.99
N THR A 92 -3.12 7.06 -5.76
CA THR A 92 -3.73 8.14 -6.55
C THR A 92 -4.43 7.61 -7.81
N THR A 93 -5.30 8.43 -8.40
CA THR A 93 -5.96 8.10 -9.70
C THR A 93 -4.99 8.04 -10.88
N ASN A 94 -3.72 8.46 -10.71
CA ASN A 94 -2.71 8.41 -11.76
C ASN A 94 -2.12 7.00 -11.95
N VAL A 95 -2.36 6.08 -11.01
CA VAL A 95 -2.14 4.66 -11.23
C VAL A 95 -3.09 4.17 -12.32
N LYS A 96 -2.53 3.57 -13.37
CA LYS A 96 -3.29 3.05 -14.51
C LYS A 96 -3.27 1.53 -14.52
N SER A 97 -4.35 0.92 -14.97
CA SER A 97 -4.36 -0.48 -15.38
C SER A 97 -3.44 -0.69 -16.60
N LYS A 98 -3.08 -1.94 -16.90
CA LYS A 98 -2.34 -2.32 -18.11
C LYS A 98 -3.03 -1.82 -19.39
N TYR A 99 -4.36 -1.64 -19.36
CA TYR A 99 -5.17 -1.13 -20.46
C TYR A 99 -5.33 0.40 -20.45
N GLY A 100 -4.62 1.11 -19.57
CA GLY A 100 -4.63 2.58 -19.52
C GLY A 100 -5.76 3.20 -18.71
N GLN A 101 -6.68 2.40 -18.15
CA GLN A 101 -7.77 2.89 -17.32
C GLN A 101 -7.25 3.37 -15.96
N LYS A 102 -7.65 4.56 -15.55
CA LYS A 102 -7.32 5.13 -14.24
C LYS A 102 -8.21 4.52 -13.14
N LEU A 103 -7.76 4.62 -11.89
CA LEU A 103 -8.65 4.37 -10.76
C LEU A 103 -9.77 5.43 -10.75
N PRO A 104 -11.02 5.04 -10.45
CA PRO A 104 -12.15 5.97 -10.46
C PRO A 104 -12.05 7.01 -9.33
N ASN A 105 -11.44 6.65 -8.21
CA ASN A 105 -11.18 7.52 -7.07
C ASN A 105 -9.83 7.16 -6.47
N GLU A 106 -9.24 8.11 -5.74
CA GLU A 106 -8.09 7.82 -4.88
C GLU A 106 -8.49 6.84 -3.79
N ILE A 107 -7.51 6.03 -3.37
CA ILE A 107 -7.68 5.07 -2.29
C ILE A 107 -6.69 5.45 -1.20
N THR A 108 -7.21 5.65 0.01
CA THR A 108 -6.40 5.88 1.20
C THR A 108 -6.65 4.73 2.18
N LEU A 109 -5.60 4.03 2.55
CA LEU A 109 -5.63 2.91 3.48
C LEU A 109 -4.94 3.34 4.78
N GLN A 110 -5.70 3.37 5.87
CA GLN A 110 -5.16 3.58 7.21
C GLN A 110 -4.82 2.25 7.85
N PHE A 111 -3.63 2.15 8.40
CA PHE A 111 -3.15 0.96 9.08
C PHE A 111 -2.28 1.30 10.28
N LYS A 112 -2.28 0.42 11.26
CA LYS A 112 -1.48 0.51 12.49
C LYS A 112 -0.51 -0.66 12.57
N VAL A 113 0.71 -0.37 13.00
CA VAL A 113 1.82 -1.34 13.14
C VAL A 113 2.03 -1.78 14.59
#